data_AF-A0A0P8YD62-F1
#
_entry.id   AF-A0A0P8YD62-F1
#
_cell.length_a   1.000
_cell.length_b   1.000
_cell.length_c   1.000
_cell.angle_alpha   90.00
_cell.angle_beta   90.00
_cell.angle_gamma   90.00
#
_symmetry.space_group_name_H-M   'P 1'
#
loop_
_entity.id
_entity.type
_entity.pdbx_description
1 polymer ?
#
loop_
_entity_poly.entity_id
_entity_poly.type
_entity_poly.pdbx_seq_one_letter_code
_entity_poly.pdbx_strand_id
1 'polypeptide(L)'
;MAQTIQMTNEQLQQLIEAVRVSAAGSAAAAAAGGAENPNAKTKGNFSSCQHKFGGARDYDEVEEFITNISIYKELENITDENALKGLSLLFYGLASIWWQGVRKEANTWNDAIDLIREHFSPTKPAYQVYMEFFQTKQEDHDPIDTFVVHKRALLAQLPNGRHDEETELDLLYGLLNIKYRKHIARTSVQTFKDLLEQGRVIEHNNQEDTDLANSKNVKGSRRTTRCTYCNFRGHTFENCRKRTQNRQQENNDE
;
A
#
# COMPACT_ATOMS: atom_id res chain seq x y z
N MET A 1 -56.07 -68.76 27.81
CA MET A 1 -56.94 -67.89 26.98
C MET A 1 -56.27 -66.53 26.90
N ALA A 2 -55.84 -66.11 25.70
CA ALA A 2 -55.10 -64.87 25.50
C ALA A 2 -56.05 -63.67 25.63
N GLN A 3 -55.82 -62.80 26.62
CA GLN A 3 -56.54 -61.55 26.77
C GLN A 3 -56.03 -60.56 25.72
N THR A 4 -56.82 -60.36 24.67
CA THR A 4 -56.66 -59.26 23.72
C THR A 4 -57.03 -57.96 24.43
N ILE A 5 -56.02 -57.18 24.78
CA ILE A 5 -56.20 -55.82 25.29
C ILE A 5 -56.70 -54.97 24.12
N GLN A 6 -58.02 -54.75 24.06
CA GLN A 6 -58.63 -53.82 23.11
C GLN A 6 -58.55 -52.41 23.71
N MET A 7 -57.64 -51.61 23.17
CA MET A 7 -57.54 -50.19 23.51
C MET A 7 -58.75 -49.46 22.94
N THR A 8 -59.48 -48.73 23.79
CA THR A 8 -60.67 -47.98 23.37
C THR A 8 -60.27 -46.74 22.55
N ASN A 9 -61.15 -46.25 21.67
CA ASN A 9 -60.87 -45.07 20.84
C ASN A 9 -60.54 -43.82 21.67
N GLU A 10 -61.10 -43.70 22.86
CA GLU A 10 -60.81 -42.60 23.80
C GLU A 10 -59.41 -42.70 24.39
N GLN A 11 -58.95 -43.92 24.71
CA GLN A 11 -57.58 -44.15 25.16
C GLN A 11 -56.56 -43.90 24.04
N LEU A 12 -56.89 -44.21 22.79
CA LEU A 12 -56.06 -43.89 21.64
C LEU A 12 -55.94 -42.36 21.42
N GLN A 13 -57.04 -41.63 21.56
CA GLN A 13 -57.05 -40.16 21.45
C GLN A 13 -56.20 -39.50 22.54
N GLN A 14 -56.32 -39.96 23.79
CA GLN A 14 -55.49 -39.46 24.89
C GLN A 14 -54.00 -39.71 24.66
N LEU A 15 -53.64 -40.84 24.05
CA LEU A 15 -52.25 -41.18 23.74
C LEU A 15 -51.69 -40.31 22.60
N ILE A 16 -52.50 -40.00 21.58
CA ILE A 16 -52.13 -39.08 20.50
C ILE A 16 -51.96 -37.65 21.01
N GLU A 17 -52.85 -37.19 21.90
CA GLU A 17 -52.76 -35.88 22.56
C GLU A 17 -51.47 -35.77 23.39
N ALA A 18 -51.17 -36.79 24.20
CA ALA A 18 -49.97 -36.84 25.04
C ALA A 18 -48.67 -36.87 24.22
N VAL A 19 -48.66 -37.58 23.08
CA VAL A 19 -47.52 -37.60 22.15
C VAL A 19 -47.37 -36.25 21.44
N ARG A 20 -48.46 -35.57 21.06
CA ARG A 20 -48.42 -34.23 20.47
C ARG A 20 -47.90 -33.18 21.46
N VAL A 21 -48.32 -33.24 22.72
CA VAL A 21 -47.82 -32.35 23.79
C VAL A 21 -46.35 -32.63 24.09
N SER A 22 -45.93 -33.90 24.07
CA SER A 22 -44.51 -34.28 24.25
C SER A 22 -43.63 -33.87 23.06
N ALA A 23 -44.17 -33.94 21.83
CA ALA A 23 -43.51 -33.44 20.62
C ALA A 23 -43.43 -31.90 20.60
N ALA A 24 -44.45 -31.21 21.10
CA ALA A 24 -44.44 -29.75 21.24
C ALA A 24 -43.48 -29.28 22.36
N GLY A 25 -43.38 -30.02 23.47
CA GLY A 25 -42.43 -29.74 24.54
C GLY A 25 -40.97 -29.98 24.14
N SER A 26 -40.69 -31.00 23.31
CA SER A 26 -39.35 -31.23 22.73
C SER A 26 -39.02 -30.25 21.61
N ALA A 27 -40.00 -29.80 20.82
CA ALA A 27 -39.83 -28.68 19.88
C ALA A 27 -39.57 -27.34 20.60
N ALA A 28 -40.19 -27.10 21.77
CA ALA A 28 -39.94 -25.91 22.58
C ALA A 28 -38.58 -25.94 23.29
N ALA A 29 -38.10 -27.11 23.74
CA ALA A 29 -36.76 -27.26 24.30
C ALA A 29 -35.65 -27.15 23.22
N ALA A 30 -35.91 -27.64 22.00
CA ALA A 30 -35.04 -27.39 20.85
C ALA A 30 -35.08 -25.92 20.39
N ALA A 31 -36.21 -25.22 20.53
CA ALA A 31 -36.34 -23.80 20.25
C ALA A 31 -35.67 -22.88 21.31
N ALA A 32 -35.43 -23.37 22.53
CA ALA A 32 -34.66 -22.65 23.54
C ALA A 32 -33.14 -22.86 23.43
N GLY A 33 -32.70 -23.86 22.64
CA GLY A 33 -31.28 -24.18 22.40
C GLY A 33 -30.78 -23.90 20.98
N GLY A 34 -31.62 -23.36 20.09
CA GLY A 34 -31.31 -23.24 18.66
C GLY A 34 -32.03 -22.11 17.93
N ALA A 35 -32.45 -21.07 18.64
CA ALA A 35 -32.86 -19.82 18.00
C ALA A 35 -31.64 -18.93 17.76
N GLU A 36 -30.78 -19.35 16.82
CA GLU A 36 -30.02 -18.36 16.05
C GLU A 36 -31.04 -17.53 15.30
N ASN A 37 -31.31 -16.36 15.86
CA ASN A 37 -31.95 -15.26 15.17
C ASN A 37 -31.24 -15.11 13.81
N PRO A 38 -31.89 -15.25 12.64
CA PRO A 38 -31.23 -15.06 11.34
C PRO A 38 -30.80 -13.60 11.10
N ASN A 39 -31.02 -12.74 12.10
CA ASN A 39 -30.51 -11.37 12.17
C ASN A 39 -29.62 -11.10 13.40
N ALA A 40 -29.14 -12.14 14.10
CA ALA A 40 -27.94 -11.99 14.91
C ALA A 40 -26.78 -11.85 13.93
N LYS A 41 -26.55 -10.62 13.45
CA LYS A 41 -25.25 -10.23 12.91
C LYS A 41 -24.23 -10.86 13.86
N THR A 42 -23.45 -11.82 13.35
CA THR A 42 -22.26 -12.33 14.04
C THR A 42 -21.60 -11.11 14.65
N LYS A 43 -21.53 -11.04 15.99
CA LYS A 43 -20.93 -9.89 16.68
C LYS A 43 -19.53 -9.74 16.08
N GLY A 44 -19.35 -8.73 15.24
CA GLY A 44 -18.10 -8.50 14.55
C GLY A 44 -16.99 -8.41 15.59
N ASN A 45 -15.87 -9.09 15.33
CA ASN A 45 -14.72 -9.10 16.21
C ASN A 45 -13.45 -9.00 15.34
N PHE A 46 -12.31 -8.82 16.00
CA PHE A 46 -11.02 -8.70 15.33
C PHE A 46 -10.33 -10.04 15.04
N SER A 47 -10.99 -11.20 15.18
CA SER A 47 -10.31 -12.50 15.02
C SER A 47 -9.87 -12.77 13.59
N SER A 48 -10.57 -12.23 12.60
CA SER A 48 -10.25 -12.38 11.17
C SER A 48 -9.42 -11.21 10.62
N CYS A 49 -9.07 -10.22 11.45
CA CYS A 49 -8.27 -9.09 11.04
C CYS A 49 -6.82 -9.53 10.77
N GLN A 50 -6.31 -9.25 9.57
CA GLN A 50 -4.94 -9.57 9.17
C GLN A 50 -3.92 -8.51 9.61
N HIS A 51 -4.40 -7.29 9.91
CA HIS A 51 -3.54 -6.17 10.30
C HIS A 51 -3.13 -6.32 11.77
N LYS A 52 -1.83 -6.36 12.02
CA LYS A 52 -1.25 -6.49 13.37
C LYS A 52 -0.18 -5.44 13.55
N PHE A 53 0.05 -5.03 14.80
CA PHE A 53 1.02 -4.00 15.13
C PHE A 53 2.05 -4.48 16.16
N GLY A 54 3.33 -4.31 15.82
CA GLY A 54 4.47 -4.80 16.61
C GLY A 54 5.05 -3.79 17.60
N GLY A 55 4.67 -2.51 17.51
CA GLY A 55 5.21 -1.45 18.34
C GLY A 55 6.36 -0.67 17.72
N ALA A 56 6.47 -0.64 16.38
CA ALA A 56 7.39 0.25 15.70
C ALA A 56 7.06 1.72 16.01
N ARG A 57 8.09 2.55 16.19
CA ARG A 57 7.95 3.99 16.46
C ARG A 57 8.03 4.79 15.17
N ASP A 58 7.18 4.45 14.22
CA ASP A 58 7.12 5.02 12.89
C ASP A 58 5.73 5.60 12.64
N TYR A 59 5.68 6.85 12.16
CA TYR A 59 4.41 7.54 11.92
C TYR A 59 3.57 6.83 10.86
N ASP A 60 4.20 6.40 9.75
CA ASP A 60 3.50 5.82 8.61
C ASP A 60 2.94 4.44 8.97
N GLU A 61 3.72 3.60 9.66
CA GLU A 61 3.26 2.28 10.10
C GLU A 61 2.12 2.37 11.13
N VAL A 62 2.16 3.34 12.04
CA VAL A 62 1.12 3.55 13.05
C VAL A 62 -0.18 4.05 12.42
N GLU A 63 -0.12 5.05 11.53
CA GLU A 63 -1.33 5.57 10.87
C GLU A 63 -1.91 4.57 9.86
N GLU A 64 -1.07 3.80 9.15
CA GLU A 64 -1.54 2.70 8.31
C GLU A 64 -2.32 1.66 9.14
N PHE A 65 -1.76 1.24 10.27
CA PHE A 65 -2.42 0.31 11.17
C PHE A 65 -3.76 0.86 11.68
N ILE A 66 -3.77 2.09 12.21
CA ILE A 66 -4.98 2.75 12.74
C ILE A 66 -6.07 2.88 11.67
N THR A 67 -5.68 3.29 10.45
CA THR A 67 -6.60 3.44 9.32
C THR A 67 -7.23 2.10 8.97
N ASN A 68 -6.41 1.05 8.82
CA ASN A 68 -6.88 -0.28 8.44
C ASN A 68 -7.82 -0.90 9.48
N ILE A 69 -7.51 -0.80 10.78
CA ILE A 69 -8.38 -1.33 11.84
C ILE A 69 -9.68 -0.53 11.98
N SER A 70 -9.64 0.78 11.70
CA SER A 70 -10.84 1.64 11.74
C SER A 70 -11.78 1.31 10.58
N ILE A 71 -11.24 1.14 9.36
CA ILE A 71 -12.01 0.67 8.20
C ILE A 71 -12.59 -0.73 8.48
N TYR A 72 -11.79 -1.66 9.01
CA TYR A 72 -12.28 -3.00 9.35
C TYR A 72 -13.40 -2.96 10.39
N LYS A 73 -13.26 -2.13 11.44
CA LYS A 73 -14.29 -1.91 12.46
C LYS A 73 -15.61 -1.42 11.85
N GLU A 74 -15.55 -0.49 10.90
CA GLU A 74 -16.71 0.04 10.18
C GLU A 74 -17.38 -1.03 9.29
N LEU A 75 -16.59 -1.78 8.52
CA LEU A 75 -17.10 -2.82 7.62
C LEU A 75 -17.78 -3.96 8.39
N GLU A 76 -17.13 -4.45 9.45
CA GLU A 76 -17.65 -5.54 10.29
C GLU A 76 -18.68 -5.07 11.33
N ASN A 77 -19.02 -3.77 11.35
CA ASN A 77 -19.97 -3.16 12.28
C ASN A 77 -19.67 -3.50 13.75
N ILE A 78 -18.39 -3.42 14.14
CA ILE A 78 -17.94 -3.74 15.49
C ILE A 78 -18.26 -2.57 16.42
N THR A 79 -18.93 -2.86 17.54
CA THR A 79 -19.19 -1.86 18.57
C THR A 79 -17.90 -1.41 19.26
N ASP A 80 -17.82 -0.16 19.70
CA ASP A 80 -16.62 0.40 20.33
C ASP A 80 -16.15 -0.42 21.53
N GLU A 81 -17.09 -0.93 22.33
CA GLU A 81 -16.78 -1.81 23.48
C GLU A 81 -16.13 -3.13 23.06
N ASN A 82 -16.63 -3.75 21.99
CA ASN A 82 -16.06 -5.01 21.47
C ASN A 82 -14.72 -4.75 20.78
N ALA A 83 -14.60 -3.60 20.10
CA ALA A 83 -13.38 -3.18 19.45
C ALA A 83 -12.26 -2.97 20.49
N LEU A 84 -12.56 -2.25 21.58
CA LEU A 84 -11.61 -2.03 22.68
C LEU A 84 -11.15 -3.34 23.34
N LYS A 85 -12.09 -4.28 23.58
CA LYS A 85 -11.76 -5.61 24.13
C LYS A 85 -10.94 -6.45 23.15
N GLY A 86 -11.21 -6.35 21.85
CA GLY A 86 -10.53 -7.10 20.81
C GLY A 86 -9.17 -6.51 20.40
N LEU A 87 -8.90 -5.24 20.76
CA LEU A 87 -7.68 -4.52 20.37
C LEU A 87 -6.40 -5.25 20.78
N SER A 88 -6.40 -5.93 21.94
CA SER A 88 -5.24 -6.70 22.39
C SER A 88 -4.84 -7.87 21.48
N LEU A 89 -5.76 -8.37 20.64
CA LEU A 89 -5.47 -9.45 19.68
C LEU A 89 -4.63 -8.96 18.50
N LEU A 90 -4.65 -7.65 18.23
CA LEU A 90 -3.95 -7.03 17.12
C LEU A 90 -2.50 -6.69 17.47
N PHE A 91 -2.15 -6.68 18.75
CA PHE A 91 -0.80 -6.37 19.21
C PHE A 91 0.07 -7.60 19.36
N TYR A 92 1.32 -7.48 18.93
CA TYR A 92 2.40 -8.42 19.21
C TYR A 92 3.66 -7.68 19.66
N GLY A 93 4.67 -8.41 20.12
CA GLY A 93 5.96 -7.83 20.50
C GLY A 93 5.84 -6.73 21.56
N LEU A 94 6.48 -5.59 21.30
CA LEU A 94 6.56 -4.46 22.23
C LEU A 94 5.18 -3.82 22.48
N ALA A 95 4.34 -3.72 21.45
CA ALA A 95 3.00 -3.16 21.58
C ALA A 95 2.13 -3.96 22.57
N SER A 96 2.27 -5.29 22.58
CA SER A 96 1.50 -6.15 23.49
C SER A 96 1.90 -5.91 24.96
N ILE A 97 3.20 -5.79 25.22
CA ILE A 97 3.73 -5.50 26.57
C ILE A 97 3.28 -4.12 27.04
N TRP A 98 3.37 -3.10 26.17
CA TRP A 98 2.91 -1.75 26.45
C TRP A 98 1.40 -1.72 26.78
N TRP A 99 0.57 -2.35 25.95
CA TRP A 99 -0.88 -2.34 26.13
C TRP A 99 -1.32 -2.96 27.47
N GLN A 100 -0.63 -4.00 27.93
CA GLN A 100 -0.90 -4.59 29.25
C GLN A 100 -0.75 -3.59 30.41
N GLY A 101 0.16 -2.63 30.29
CA GLY A 101 0.39 -1.57 31.26
C GLY A 101 -0.68 -0.47 31.23
N VAL A 102 -1.07 -0.02 30.03
CA VAL A 102 -1.91 1.18 29.86
C VAL A 102 -3.39 0.90 29.58
N ARG A 103 -3.80 -0.37 29.37
CA ARG A 103 -5.20 -0.73 29.01
C ARG A 103 -6.29 -0.21 29.94
N LYS A 104 -5.95 0.16 31.18
CA LYS A 104 -6.91 0.71 32.16
C LYS A 104 -7.16 2.21 31.98
N GLU A 105 -6.28 2.89 31.26
CA GLU A 105 -6.35 4.33 30.98
C GLU A 105 -7.27 4.61 29.78
N ALA A 106 -7.38 3.67 28.84
CA ALA A 106 -8.27 3.74 27.69
C ALA A 106 -9.71 3.31 28.05
N ASN A 107 -10.65 4.26 28.12
CA ASN A 107 -12.06 3.97 28.43
C ASN A 107 -12.92 3.85 27.16
N THR A 108 -12.55 4.56 26.10
CA THR A 108 -13.22 4.52 24.81
C THR A 108 -12.29 4.00 23.71
N TRP A 109 -12.88 3.62 22.56
CA TRP A 109 -12.11 3.27 21.37
C TRP A 109 -11.20 4.43 20.93
N ASN A 110 -11.71 5.67 20.93
CA ASN A 110 -10.94 6.84 20.54
C ASN A 110 -9.77 7.10 21.51
N ASP A 111 -9.98 6.97 22.82
CA ASP A 111 -8.89 7.09 23.80
C ASP A 111 -7.77 6.08 23.52
N ALA A 112 -8.13 4.85 23.15
CA ALA A 112 -7.15 3.82 22.81
C ALA A 112 -6.34 4.19 21.56
N ILE A 113 -7.01 4.70 20.52
CA ILE A 113 -6.34 5.15 19.29
C ILE A 113 -5.42 6.34 19.58
N ASP A 114 -5.87 7.31 20.38
CA ASP A 114 -5.08 8.48 20.75
C ASP A 114 -3.85 8.09 21.60
N LEU A 115 -3.99 7.14 22.52
CA LEU A 115 -2.86 6.58 23.27
C LEU A 115 -1.84 5.86 22.38
N ILE A 116 -2.30 5.13 21.34
CA ILE A 116 -1.39 4.50 20.37
C ILE A 116 -0.61 5.58 19.62
N ARG A 117 -1.31 6.63 19.15
CA ARG A 117 -0.66 7.76 18.47
C ARG A 117 0.35 8.43 19.38
N GLU A 118 -0.04 8.83 20.58
CA GLU A 118 0.84 9.52 21.51
C GLU A 118 2.10 8.71 21.85
N HIS A 119 1.95 7.39 22.03
CA HIS A 119 3.07 6.55 22.45
C HIS A 119 3.98 6.11 21.31
N PHE A 120 3.41 5.72 20.15
CA PHE A 120 4.17 5.14 19.02
C PHE A 120 4.35 6.06 17.83
N SER A 121 3.49 7.07 17.67
CA SER A 121 3.61 8.08 16.61
C SER A 121 4.17 9.37 17.21
N PRO A 122 5.51 9.56 17.24
CA PRO A 122 6.05 10.86 17.64
C PRO A 122 5.51 11.91 16.67
N THR A 123 4.53 12.68 17.13
CA THR A 123 3.93 13.76 16.34
C THR A 123 5.03 14.78 16.06
N LYS A 124 5.54 14.78 14.83
CA LYS A 124 6.54 15.77 14.42
C LYS A 124 5.90 17.14 14.58
N PRO A 125 6.47 18.05 15.37
CA PRO A 125 5.92 19.39 15.46
C PRO A 125 5.97 20.04 14.08
N ALA A 126 5.00 20.89 13.76
CA ALA A 126 4.82 21.42 12.40
C ALA A 126 6.09 22.06 11.80
N TYR A 127 6.91 22.73 12.62
CA TYR A 127 8.17 23.31 12.15
C TYR A 127 9.16 22.26 11.64
N GLN A 128 9.21 21.08 12.27
CA GLN A 128 10.08 19.98 11.88
C GLN A 128 9.59 19.34 10.58
N VAL A 129 8.27 19.22 10.41
CA VAL A 129 7.66 18.80 9.13
C VAL A 129 8.05 19.75 8.01
N TYR A 130 8.00 21.07 8.22
CA TYR A 130 8.46 22.03 7.19
C TYR A 130 9.95 21.91 6.92
N MET A 131 10.79 21.77 7.95
CA MET A 131 12.23 21.59 7.75
C MET A 131 12.52 20.37 6.88
N GLU A 132 11.91 19.23 7.18
CA GLU A 132 12.05 17.99 6.41
C GLU A 132 11.45 18.12 5.00
N PHE A 133 10.32 18.80 4.86
CA PHE A 133 9.69 19.08 3.58
C PHE A 133 10.60 19.87 2.64
N PHE A 134 11.28 20.92 3.12
CA PHE A 134 12.17 21.73 2.28
C PHE A 134 13.60 21.20 2.18
N GLN A 135 14.00 20.26 3.03
CA GLN A 135 15.36 19.72 3.06
C GLN A 135 15.72 18.94 1.80
N THR A 136 14.79 18.13 1.29
CA THR A 136 15.02 17.28 0.11
C THR A 136 14.33 17.85 -1.12
N LYS A 137 15.12 18.18 -2.14
CA LYS A 137 14.63 18.53 -3.48
C LYS A 137 14.46 17.26 -4.32
N GLN A 138 13.72 17.36 -5.42
CA GLN A 138 13.56 16.24 -6.33
C GLN A 138 14.86 15.95 -7.08
N GLU A 139 15.37 14.72 -6.92
CA GLU A 139 16.57 14.23 -7.59
C GLU A 139 16.31 13.98 -9.10
N ASP A 140 17.38 13.93 -9.90
CA ASP A 140 17.28 13.79 -11.36
C ASP A 140 16.60 12.48 -11.80
N HIS A 141 16.73 11.42 -11.02
CA HIS A 141 16.20 10.08 -11.31
C HIS A 141 14.91 9.77 -10.56
N ASP A 142 14.42 10.69 -9.71
CA ASP A 142 13.18 10.50 -8.95
C ASP A 142 11.98 10.83 -9.84
N PRO A 143 11.04 9.89 -10.05
CA PRO A 143 9.80 10.14 -10.79
C PRO A 143 8.90 11.16 -10.07
N ILE A 144 8.07 11.85 -10.84
CA ILE A 144 7.15 12.87 -10.32
C ILE A 144 6.12 12.25 -9.37
N ASP A 145 5.61 11.06 -9.69
CA ASP A 145 4.60 10.37 -8.88
C ASP A 145 5.12 10.07 -7.47
N THR A 146 6.28 9.43 -7.37
CA THR A 146 6.91 9.06 -6.10
C THR A 146 7.26 10.30 -5.28
N PHE A 147 7.83 11.32 -5.92
CA PHE A 147 8.17 12.57 -5.24
C PHE A 147 6.93 13.28 -4.65
N VAL A 148 5.86 13.42 -5.44
CA VAL A 148 4.62 14.06 -4.99
C VAL A 148 3.98 13.26 -3.85
N VAL A 149 3.94 11.93 -3.92
CA VAL A 149 3.39 11.07 -2.86
C VAL A 149 4.11 11.31 -1.54
N HIS A 150 5.45 11.26 -1.52
CA HIS A 150 6.21 11.49 -0.30
C HIS A 150 6.01 12.90 0.28
N LYS A 151 5.98 13.93 -0.58
CA LYS A 151 5.76 15.31 -0.12
C LYS A 151 4.34 15.52 0.43
N ARG A 152 3.33 14.93 -0.20
CA ARG A 152 1.94 14.97 0.31
C ARG A 152 1.78 14.20 1.62
N ALA A 153 2.47 13.08 1.78
CA ALA A 153 2.49 12.34 3.05
C ALA A 153 3.03 13.20 4.20
N LEU A 154 4.10 13.98 3.97
CA LEU A 154 4.62 14.93 4.96
C LEU A 154 3.62 16.04 5.28
N LEU A 155 2.98 16.64 4.27
CA LEU A 155 1.99 17.70 4.49
C LEU A 155 0.76 17.21 5.25
N ALA A 156 0.36 15.95 5.06
CA ALA A 156 -0.75 15.34 5.79
C ALA A 156 -0.49 15.19 7.32
N GLN A 157 0.76 15.31 7.77
CA GLN A 157 1.10 15.34 9.20
C GLN A 157 0.80 16.69 9.85
N LEU A 158 0.53 17.73 9.05
CA LEU A 158 0.15 19.05 9.56
C LEU A 158 -1.33 19.06 9.96
N PRO A 159 -1.74 19.95 10.88
CA PRO A 159 -3.15 20.11 11.22
C PRO A 159 -4.02 20.39 9.98
N ASN A 160 -5.15 19.68 9.89
CA ASN A 160 -6.12 19.82 8.81
C ASN A 160 -6.59 21.28 8.62
N GLY A 161 -6.74 21.71 7.37
CA GLY A 161 -7.23 23.05 7.02
C GLY A 161 -6.21 24.16 7.18
N ARG A 162 -4.93 23.83 7.41
CA ARG A 162 -3.86 24.83 7.49
C ARG A 162 -3.47 25.42 6.13
N HIS A 163 -3.45 24.57 5.10
CA HIS A 163 -3.14 24.94 3.72
C HIS A 163 -4.26 24.49 2.81
N ASP A 164 -4.50 25.25 1.75
CA ASP A 164 -5.28 24.82 0.60
C ASP A 164 -4.37 24.19 -0.46
N GLU A 165 -4.97 23.51 -1.44
CA GLU A 165 -4.24 22.80 -2.49
C GLU A 165 -3.34 23.75 -3.31
N GLU A 166 -3.75 25.01 -3.49
CA GLU A 166 -2.96 26.02 -4.19
C GLU A 166 -1.66 26.36 -3.44
N THR A 167 -1.76 26.58 -2.12
CA THR A 167 -0.59 26.83 -1.28
C THR A 167 0.33 25.61 -1.24
N GLU A 168 -0.22 24.40 -1.12
CA GLU A 168 0.58 23.17 -1.13
C GLU A 168 1.35 22.99 -2.46
N LEU A 169 0.72 23.31 -3.58
CA LEU A 169 1.35 23.31 -4.90
C LEU A 169 2.48 24.35 -5.00
N ASP A 170 2.31 25.54 -4.43
CA ASP A 170 3.36 26.56 -4.38
C ASP A 170 4.59 26.09 -3.61
N LEU A 171 4.38 25.46 -2.44
CA LEU A 171 5.46 24.92 -1.62
C LEU A 171 6.19 23.79 -2.36
N LEU A 172 5.45 22.90 -3.04
CA LEU A 172 6.00 21.79 -3.80
C LEU A 172 6.75 22.25 -5.06
N TYR A 173 6.20 23.20 -5.82
CA TYR A 173 6.72 23.61 -7.13
C TYR A 173 8.16 24.13 -7.04
N GLY A 174 8.52 24.79 -5.94
CA GLY A 174 9.89 25.24 -5.67
C GLY A 174 10.92 24.11 -5.49
N LEU A 175 10.46 22.90 -5.17
CA LEU A 175 11.29 21.72 -4.93
C LEU A 175 11.40 20.78 -6.14
N LEU A 176 10.57 21.00 -7.16
CA LEU A 176 10.58 20.22 -8.40
C LEU A 176 11.89 20.41 -9.16
N ASN A 177 12.34 19.33 -9.79
CA ASN A 177 13.52 19.35 -10.62
C ASN A 177 13.31 20.25 -11.85
N ILE A 178 14.41 20.87 -12.32
CA ILE A 178 14.38 21.76 -13.49
C ILE A 178 13.89 21.04 -14.76
N LYS A 179 14.05 19.71 -14.85
CA LYS A 179 13.54 18.90 -15.97
C LYS A 179 12.01 19.01 -16.13
N TYR A 180 11.25 19.25 -15.06
CA TYR A 180 9.81 19.51 -15.14
C TYR A 180 9.50 20.99 -15.27
N ARG A 181 10.14 21.85 -14.47
CA ARG A 181 9.86 23.30 -14.41
C ARG A 181 10.10 24.04 -15.73
N LYS A 182 10.91 23.49 -16.63
CA LYS A 182 11.10 24.02 -18.00
C LYS A 182 9.86 23.89 -18.87
N HIS A 183 9.04 22.88 -18.63
CA HIS A 183 7.87 22.53 -19.44
C HIS A 183 6.55 22.82 -18.73
N ILE A 184 6.54 22.80 -17.41
CA ILE A 184 5.36 23.03 -16.57
C ILE A 184 5.47 24.43 -15.96
N ALA A 185 4.63 25.37 -16.42
CA ALA A 185 4.51 26.68 -15.80
C ALA A 185 3.68 26.57 -14.51
N ARG A 186 4.00 27.37 -13.47
CA ARG A 186 3.22 27.34 -12.23
C ARG A 186 1.75 27.71 -12.45
N THR A 187 1.49 28.69 -13.32
CA THR A 187 0.13 29.18 -13.61
C THR A 187 -0.71 28.20 -14.43
N SER A 188 -0.11 27.19 -15.06
CA SER A 188 -0.83 26.20 -15.88
C SER A 188 -1.33 24.99 -15.09
N VAL A 189 -1.07 24.95 -13.79
CA VAL A 189 -1.39 23.83 -12.90
C VAL A 189 -2.22 24.36 -11.74
N GLN A 190 -3.41 23.82 -11.55
CA GLN A 190 -4.32 24.21 -10.46
C GLN A 190 -4.49 23.09 -9.43
N THR A 191 -4.29 21.84 -9.85
CA THR A 191 -4.45 20.66 -9.00
C THR A 191 -3.21 19.76 -9.05
N PHE A 192 -3.03 18.92 -8.02
CA PHE A 192 -2.00 17.87 -8.04
C PHE A 192 -2.18 16.89 -9.21
N LYS A 193 -3.43 16.68 -9.63
CA LYS A 193 -3.73 15.83 -10.79
C LYS A 193 -3.12 16.41 -12.07
N ASP A 194 -3.30 17.70 -12.33
CA ASP A 194 -2.76 18.36 -13.51
C ASP A 194 -1.21 18.29 -13.53
N LEU A 195 -0.59 18.43 -12.36
CA LEU A 195 0.87 18.33 -12.21
C LEU A 195 1.37 16.93 -12.60
N LEU A 196 0.71 15.89 -12.09
CA LEU A 196 1.08 14.50 -12.34
C LEU A 196 0.85 14.12 -13.81
N GLU A 197 -0.26 14.54 -14.41
CA GLU A 197 -0.54 14.26 -15.83
C GLU A 197 0.52 14.89 -16.74
N GLN A 198 0.86 16.16 -16.54
CA GLN A 198 1.90 16.83 -17.32
C GLN A 198 3.29 16.23 -17.04
N GLY A 199 3.58 15.90 -15.78
CA GLY A 199 4.84 15.28 -15.38
C GLY A 199 5.08 13.93 -16.06
N ARG A 200 4.07 13.06 -16.11
CA ARG A 200 4.15 11.75 -16.77
C ARG A 200 4.41 11.85 -18.28
N VAL A 201 3.79 12.84 -18.94
CA VAL A 201 4.04 13.10 -20.38
C VAL A 201 5.49 13.52 -20.60
N ILE A 202 6.04 14.38 -19.73
CA ILE A 202 7.44 14.82 -19.82
C ILE A 202 8.40 13.66 -19.60
N GLU A 203 8.13 12.80 -18.62
CA GLU A 203 8.93 11.60 -18.36
C GLU A 203 8.94 10.65 -19.55
N HIS A 204 7.77 10.40 -20.13
CA HIS A 204 7.64 9.56 -21.31
C HIS A 204 8.47 10.10 -22.48
N ASN A 205 8.34 11.40 -22.80
CA ASN A 205 9.09 12.04 -23.88
C ASN A 205 10.61 12.02 -23.62
N ASN A 206 11.04 12.28 -22.38
CA ASN A 206 12.45 12.25 -22.01
C ASN A 206 13.02 10.83 -22.13
N GLN A 207 12.25 9.80 -21.75
CA GLN A 207 12.64 8.41 -21.90
C GLN A 207 12.89 8.09 -23.38
N GLU A 208 11.97 8.46 -24.28
CA GLU A 208 12.11 8.26 -25.71
C GLU A 208 13.34 8.98 -26.29
N ASP A 209 13.59 10.23 -25.86
CA ASP A 209 14.76 11.00 -26.28
C ASP A 209 16.08 10.33 -25.84
N THR A 210 16.12 9.79 -24.61
CA THR A 210 17.30 9.05 -24.12
C THR A 210 17.53 7.76 -24.88
N ASP A 211 16.47 7.02 -25.22
CA ASP A 211 16.55 5.79 -26.00
C ASP A 211 17.01 6.05 -27.44
N LEU A 212 16.53 7.14 -28.05
CA LEU A 212 17.00 7.61 -29.35
C LEU A 212 18.47 8.05 -29.32
N ALA A 213 18.90 8.76 -28.27
CA ALA A 213 20.29 9.17 -28.09
C ALA A 213 21.22 7.96 -27.91
N ASN A 214 20.82 6.98 -27.10
CA ASN A 214 21.56 5.73 -26.90
C ASN A 214 21.66 4.94 -28.21
N SER A 215 20.57 4.85 -28.98
CA SER A 215 20.53 4.19 -30.29
C SER A 215 21.45 4.87 -31.34
N LYS A 216 21.55 6.21 -31.30
CA LYS A 216 22.47 6.98 -32.15
C LYS A 216 23.93 6.74 -31.75
N ASN A 217 24.24 6.64 -30.46
CA ASN A 217 25.58 6.32 -29.97
C ASN A 217 26.03 4.90 -30.38
N VAL A 218 25.12 3.92 -30.42
CA VAL A 218 25.41 2.58 -30.95
C VAL A 218 25.71 2.61 -32.45
N LYS A 219 24.99 3.43 -33.24
CA LYS A 219 25.28 3.61 -34.68
C LYS A 219 26.59 4.38 -34.92
N GLY A 220 26.93 5.36 -34.08
CA GLY A 220 28.20 6.08 -34.12
C GLY A 220 29.42 5.22 -33.71
N SER A 221 29.20 4.14 -32.98
CA SER A 221 30.22 3.14 -32.62
C SER A 221 30.59 2.19 -33.77
N ARG A 222 29.79 2.12 -34.85
CA ARG A 222 30.24 1.54 -36.13
C ARG A 222 31.22 2.49 -36.83
N ARG A 223 32.32 2.84 -36.15
CA ARG A 223 33.49 3.44 -36.76
C ARG A 223 33.92 2.48 -37.86
N THR A 224 33.83 2.92 -39.11
CA THR A 224 34.40 2.20 -40.26
C THR A 224 35.79 1.70 -39.87
N THR A 225 35.98 0.39 -39.77
CA THR A 225 37.26 -0.22 -39.36
C THR A 225 38.36 0.36 -40.24
N ARG A 226 39.32 1.06 -39.62
CA ARG A 226 40.51 1.61 -40.30
C ARG A 226 41.65 0.62 -40.15
N CYS A 227 42.33 0.33 -41.24
CA CYS A 227 43.52 -0.49 -41.20
C CYS A 227 44.66 0.26 -40.50
N THR A 228 45.31 -0.35 -39.51
CA THR A 228 46.45 0.26 -38.79
C THR A 228 47.73 0.35 -39.63
N TYR A 229 47.81 -0.38 -40.75
CA TYR A 229 48.98 -0.35 -41.65
C TYR A 229 48.89 0.76 -42.70
N CYS A 230 47.75 0.87 -43.39
CA CYS A 230 47.58 1.78 -44.52
C CYS A 230 46.64 2.95 -44.24
N ASN A 231 46.03 3.02 -43.05
CA ASN A 231 45.07 4.04 -42.61
C ASN A 231 43.81 4.20 -43.47
N PHE A 232 43.59 3.31 -44.45
CA PHE A 232 42.37 3.28 -45.26
C PHE A 232 41.20 2.64 -44.50
N ARG A 233 39.99 3.11 -44.79
CA ARG A 233 38.73 2.63 -44.21
C ARG A 233 38.26 1.36 -44.94
N GLY A 234 37.55 0.48 -44.23
CA GLY A 234 36.83 -0.66 -44.82
C GLY A 234 37.53 -2.02 -44.72
N HIS A 235 38.69 -2.11 -44.05
CA HIS A 235 39.37 -3.38 -43.77
C HIS A 235 40.28 -3.27 -42.54
N THR A 236 40.69 -4.41 -41.98
CA THR A 236 41.57 -4.51 -40.80
C THR A 236 43.04 -4.69 -41.20
N PHE A 237 43.94 -4.72 -40.22
CA PHE A 237 45.37 -4.99 -40.41
C PHE A 237 45.67 -6.34 -41.10
N GLU A 238 44.85 -7.35 -40.82
CA GLU A 238 44.99 -8.71 -41.35
C GLU A 238 44.62 -8.79 -42.84
N ASN A 239 43.57 -8.07 -43.24
CA ASN A 239 43.07 -8.07 -44.61
C ASN A 239 43.66 -6.93 -45.47
N CYS A 240 44.83 -6.40 -45.08
CA CYS A 240 45.44 -5.27 -45.77
C CYS A 240 46.16 -5.68 -47.05
N ARG A 241 45.57 -5.36 -48.21
CA ARG A 241 46.14 -5.64 -49.53
C ARG A 241 47.54 -5.04 -49.74
N LYS A 242 47.80 -3.85 -49.18
CA LYS A 242 49.11 -3.18 -49.30
C LYS A 242 50.20 -3.94 -48.54
N ARG A 243 49.84 -4.55 -47.40
CA ARG A 243 50.76 -5.34 -46.57
C ARG A 243 51.06 -6.69 -47.20
N THR A 244 50.05 -7.36 -47.77
CA THR A 244 50.26 -8.63 -48.48
C THR A 244 51.13 -8.46 -49.71
N GLN A 245 50.98 -7.36 -50.45
CA GLN A 245 51.86 -7.03 -51.58
C GLN A 245 53.31 -6.79 -51.14
N ASN A 246 53.56 -5.98 -50.11
CA ASN A 246 54.93 -5.75 -49.61
C ASN A 246 55.62 -7.05 -49.15
N ARG A 247 54.91 -7.94 -48.44
CA ARG A 247 55.47 -9.23 -48.04
C ARG A 247 55.82 -10.14 -49.23
N GLN A 248 55.00 -10.13 -50.27
CA GLN A 248 55.28 -10.89 -51.49
C GLN A 248 56.47 -10.32 -52.26
N GLN A 249 56.69 -9.01 -52.18
CA GLN A 249 57.81 -8.33 -52.81
C GLN A 249 59.11 -8.60 -52.06
N GLU A 250 59.11 -8.51 -50.73
CA GLU A 250 60.24 -8.89 -49.86
C GLU A 250 60.65 -10.37 -50.06
N ASN A 251 59.69 -11.29 -50.18
CA ASN A 251 59.97 -12.71 -50.43
C ASN A 251 60.46 -13.02 -51.87
N ASN A 252 60.31 -12.10 -52.82
CA ASN A 252 60.80 -12.26 -54.19
C ASN A 252 62.20 -11.65 -54.37
N ASP A 253 62.65 -10.84 -53.41
CA ASP A 253 63.96 -10.18 -53.40
C ASP A 253 64.99 -10.91 -52.51
N GLU A 254 64.61 -12.04 -51.87
CA GLU A 254 65.50 -13.05 -51.25
C GLU A 254 65.78 -14.23 -52.19
#